data_AF-I4ECF2-F1
#
_entry.id   AF-I4ECF2-F1
#
_cell.length_a   1.000
_cell.length_b   1.000
_cell.length_c   1.000
_cell.angle_alpha   90.00
_cell.angle_beta   90.00
_cell.angle_gamma   90.00
#
_symmetry.space_group_name_H-M   'P 1'
#
loop_
_entity.id
_entity.type
_entity.pdbx_description
1 polymer ?
#
loop_
_entity_poly.entity_id
_entity_poly.type
_entity_poly.pdbx_seq_one_letter_code
_entity_poly.pdbx_strand_id
1 'polypeptide(L)'
;MLHAAKGERLEARFTVALTLGLCQGETLGLRWQEVDLEAGDLRVREALQRVKGKLQLVEPKTPGSRRALPVPPSVVPALREHRRNQLEERLVAGPLWQDSGLVFTTTIGTPLDATNVVRRYRAILDRAGLPRMRYHDLRHACASLLLAQGVELRTIMEILGHSQLSTTAEVYAYVLPALQGGRREPYGGALDRQLARFGCSNGCSRRQKPRSSRTGASHFP
;
A
#
# COMPACT_ATOMS: atom_id res chain seq x y z
N MET A 1 3.04 -7.42 -8.04
CA MET A 1 2.39 -7.84 -6.77
C MET A 1 1.01 -7.21 -6.62
N LEU A 2 0.87 -5.87 -6.52
CA LEU A 2 -0.46 -5.23 -6.32
C LEU A 2 -1.50 -5.64 -7.37
N HIS A 3 -1.12 -5.80 -8.64
CA HIS A 3 -2.02 -6.31 -9.67
C HIS A 3 -2.59 -7.69 -9.34
N ALA A 4 -1.78 -8.60 -8.80
CA ALA A 4 -2.21 -9.94 -8.40
C ALA A 4 -2.99 -9.95 -7.08
N ALA A 5 -2.82 -8.91 -6.25
CA ALA A 5 -3.61 -8.69 -5.04
C ALA A 5 -4.97 -8.04 -5.34
N LYS A 6 -5.21 -7.58 -6.58
CA LYS A 6 -6.45 -6.92 -6.95
C LYS A 6 -7.65 -7.84 -6.74
N GLY A 7 -8.67 -7.35 -6.05
CA GLY A 7 -9.86 -8.14 -5.70
C GLY A 7 -9.67 -9.10 -4.51
N GLU A 8 -8.48 -9.16 -3.91
CA GLU A 8 -8.32 -9.81 -2.61
C GLU A 8 -9.00 -8.97 -1.53
N ARG A 9 -9.65 -9.64 -0.58
CA ARG A 9 -10.29 -9.00 0.58
C ARG A 9 -9.37 -8.05 1.37
N LEU A 10 -8.07 -8.29 1.34
CA LEU A 10 -7.05 -7.49 2.04
C LEU A 10 -6.14 -6.73 1.06
N GLU A 11 -6.59 -6.43 -0.17
CA GLU A 11 -5.82 -5.65 -1.15
C GLU A 11 -5.29 -4.35 -0.54
N ALA A 12 -6.16 -3.56 0.08
CA ALA A 12 -5.82 -2.26 0.66
C ALA A 12 -4.70 -2.35 1.71
N ARG A 13 -4.59 -3.47 2.41
CA ARG A 13 -3.50 -3.71 3.37
C ARG A 13 -2.14 -3.77 2.67
N PHE A 14 -2.05 -4.47 1.55
CA PHE A 14 -0.81 -4.58 0.79
C PHE A 14 -0.45 -3.26 0.12
N THR A 15 -1.45 -2.54 -0.38
CA THR A 15 -1.28 -1.19 -0.91
C THR A 15 -0.69 -0.26 0.16
N VAL A 16 -1.35 -0.14 1.32
CA VAL A 16 -0.88 0.70 2.43
C VAL A 16 0.52 0.32 2.90
N ALA A 17 0.81 -0.98 3.06
CA ALA A 17 2.14 -1.42 3.49
C ALA A 17 3.23 -1.06 2.48
N LEU A 18 2.96 -1.16 1.18
CA LEU A 18 3.90 -0.82 0.12
C LEU A 18 4.07 0.68 -0.07
N THR A 19 3.01 1.47 0.09
CA THR A 19 3.03 2.91 -0.22
C THR A 19 3.44 3.77 0.97
N LEU A 20 3.06 3.35 2.18
CA LEU A 20 3.36 4.08 3.43
C LEU A 20 4.49 3.43 4.22
N GLY A 21 5.02 2.30 3.76
CA GLY A 21 6.12 1.59 4.40
C GLY A 21 5.80 1.09 5.81
N LEU A 22 4.52 0.85 6.12
CA LEU A 22 4.11 0.36 7.44
C LEU A 22 4.67 -1.04 7.69
N CYS A 23 5.15 -1.29 8.92
CA CYS A 23 5.51 -2.64 9.31
C CYS A 23 4.25 -3.51 9.48
N GLN A 24 4.45 -4.82 9.59
CA GLN A 24 3.33 -5.76 9.67
C GLN A 24 2.42 -5.50 10.87
N GLY A 25 3.02 -5.25 12.05
CA GLY A 25 2.28 -4.96 13.27
C GLY A 25 1.52 -3.64 13.20
N GLU A 26 2.12 -2.58 12.65
CA GLU A 26 1.47 -1.28 12.44
C GLU A 26 0.27 -1.41 11.51
N THR A 27 0.43 -2.12 10.38
CA THR A 27 -0.67 -2.32 9.45
C THR A 27 -1.80 -3.13 10.11
N LEU A 28 -1.46 -4.16 10.89
CA LEU A 28 -2.44 -4.95 11.64
C LEU A 28 -3.15 -4.19 12.76
N GLY A 29 -2.46 -3.22 13.37
CA GLY A 29 -2.96 -2.42 14.49
C GLY A 29 -3.61 -1.10 14.06
N LEU A 30 -3.64 -0.79 12.77
CA LEU A 30 -4.22 0.44 12.26
C LEU A 30 -5.72 0.51 12.58
N ARG A 31 -6.18 1.63 13.13
CA ARG A 31 -7.58 1.89 13.47
C ARG A 31 -8.20 2.95 12.58
N TRP A 32 -9.49 2.84 12.30
CA TRP A 32 -10.22 3.82 11.47
C TRP A 32 -10.18 5.24 12.04
N GLN A 33 -10.19 5.40 13.37
CA GLN A 33 -10.09 6.71 14.03
C GLN A 33 -8.77 7.44 13.74
N GLU A 34 -7.73 6.70 13.31
CA GLU A 34 -6.42 7.25 12.99
C GLU A 34 -6.23 7.48 11.48
N VAL A 35 -7.29 7.29 10.68
CA VAL A 35 -7.26 7.42 9.21
C VAL A 35 -8.27 8.49 8.79
N ASP A 36 -7.75 9.63 8.34
CA ASP A 36 -8.54 10.69 7.74
C ASP A 36 -8.32 10.70 6.22
N LEU A 37 -9.26 10.09 5.49
CA LEU A 37 -9.18 9.98 4.03
C LEU A 37 -9.55 11.29 3.30
N GLU A 38 -10.19 12.23 3.98
CA GLU A 38 -10.55 13.53 3.39
C GLU A 38 -9.37 14.51 3.54
N ALA A 39 -8.75 14.55 4.73
CA ALA A 39 -7.52 15.31 4.94
C ALA A 39 -6.30 14.65 4.26
N GLY A 40 -6.39 13.35 3.94
CA GLY A 40 -5.28 12.60 3.36
C GLY A 40 -4.19 12.29 4.39
N ASP A 41 -4.56 11.98 5.63
CA ASP A 41 -3.65 11.77 6.74
C ASP A 41 -3.90 10.43 7.45
N LEU A 42 -2.82 9.78 7.87
CA LEU A 42 -2.86 8.55 8.65
C LEU A 42 -1.89 8.64 9.83
N ARG A 43 -2.34 8.26 11.02
CA ARG A 43 -1.51 8.23 12.23
C ARG A 43 -1.20 6.79 12.63
N VAL A 44 0.08 6.49 12.77
CA VAL A 44 0.54 5.24 13.37
C VAL A 44 0.67 5.47 14.86
N ARG A 45 -0.20 4.86 15.67
CA ARG A 45 -0.15 4.97 17.14
C ARG A 45 0.12 3.67 17.86
N GLU A 46 -0.16 2.55 17.22
CA GLU A 46 -0.12 1.21 17.80
C GLU A 46 0.33 0.17 16.78
N ALA A 47 0.76 -0.97 17.28
CA ALA A 47 1.03 -2.15 16.50
C ALA A 47 0.35 -3.35 17.14
N LEU A 48 -0.23 -4.23 16.32
CA LEU A 48 -0.74 -5.52 16.81
C LEU A 48 0.43 -6.51 16.93
N GLN A 49 0.60 -7.10 18.10
CA GLN A 49 1.63 -8.09 18.39
C GLN A 49 1.04 -9.29 19.14
N ARG A 50 1.70 -10.45 19.04
CA ARG A 50 1.37 -11.60 19.88
C ARG A 50 2.19 -11.54 21.17
N VAL A 51 1.52 -11.30 22.29
CA VAL A 51 2.12 -11.23 23.63
C VAL A 51 1.52 -12.34 24.48
N LYS A 52 2.38 -13.24 24.98
CA LYS A 52 1.98 -14.42 25.79
C LYS A 52 0.84 -15.23 25.13
N GLY A 53 0.95 -15.46 23.81
CA GLY A 53 -0.01 -16.23 23.01
C GLY A 53 -1.24 -15.45 22.52
N LYS A 54 -1.54 -14.26 23.07
CA LYS A 54 -2.71 -13.45 22.71
C LYS A 54 -2.33 -12.31 21.78
N LEU A 55 -3.20 -11.98 20.82
CA LEU A 55 -3.05 -10.77 20.00
C LEU A 55 -3.41 -9.57 20.86
N GLN A 56 -2.51 -8.60 20.93
CA GLN A 56 -2.66 -7.39 21.73
C GLN A 56 -2.20 -6.18 20.93
N LEU A 57 -2.96 -5.09 21.02
CA LEU A 57 -2.50 -3.79 20.57
C LEU A 57 -1.48 -3.29 21.58
N VAL A 58 -0.29 -2.97 21.11
CA VAL A 58 0.77 -2.42 21.93
C VAL A 58 1.17 -1.08 21.35
N GLU A 59 1.53 -0.16 22.24
CA GLU A 59 2.19 1.06 21.81
C GLU A 59 3.54 0.71 21.16
N PRO A 60 3.95 1.44 20.12
CA PRO A 60 5.22 1.21 19.47
C PRO A 60 6.38 1.36 20.46
N LYS A 61 7.38 0.50 20.31
CA LYS A 61 8.52 0.39 21.23
C LYS A 61 9.36 1.67 21.34
N THR A 62 9.23 2.61 20.40
CA THR A 62 9.98 3.88 20.40
C THR A 62 9.06 5.06 20.07
N PRO A 63 9.33 6.26 20.63
CA PRO A 63 8.56 7.48 20.34
C PRO A 63 8.51 7.81 18.84
N GLY A 64 9.60 7.57 18.10
CA GLY A 64 9.69 7.83 16.65
C GLY A 64 8.84 6.90 15.77
N SER A 65 8.29 5.82 16.32
CA SER A 65 7.31 5.00 15.60
C SER A 65 5.91 5.61 15.61
N ARG A 66 5.62 6.55 16.53
CA ARG A 66 4.40 7.36 16.47
C ARG A 66 4.59 8.48 15.45
N ARG A 67 3.87 8.40 14.34
CA ARG A 67 4.03 9.37 13.24
C ARG A 67 2.74 9.58 12.48
N ALA A 68 2.60 10.78 11.94
CA ALA A 68 1.62 11.08 10.91
C ALA A 68 2.27 10.86 9.54
N LEU A 69 1.54 10.21 8.64
CA LEU A 69 1.94 9.94 7.28
C LEU A 69 0.87 10.50 6.36
N PRO A 70 1.24 11.31 5.36
CA PRO A 70 0.29 11.68 4.33
C PRO A 70 -0.09 10.42 3.54
N VAL A 71 -1.38 10.25 3.30
CA VAL A 71 -1.97 9.19 2.50
C VAL A 71 -2.00 9.67 1.05
N PRO A 72 -1.21 9.09 0.14
CA PRO A 72 -1.26 9.46 -1.27
C PRO A 72 -2.68 9.28 -1.83
N PRO A 73 -3.16 10.20 -2.68
CA PRO A 73 -4.45 10.08 -3.36
C PRO A 73 -4.68 8.73 -4.03
N SER A 74 -3.63 8.09 -4.58
CA SER A 74 -3.71 6.74 -5.17
C SER A 74 -4.09 5.62 -4.19
N VAL A 75 -3.90 5.81 -2.88
CA VAL A 75 -4.22 4.83 -1.83
C VAL A 75 -5.67 4.95 -1.35
N VAL A 76 -6.23 6.16 -1.43
CA VAL A 76 -7.57 6.47 -0.91
C VAL A 76 -8.66 5.55 -1.48
N PRO A 77 -8.72 5.27 -2.81
CA PRO A 77 -9.73 4.37 -3.35
C PRO A 77 -9.69 2.97 -2.74
N ALA A 78 -8.50 2.41 -2.55
CA ALA A 78 -8.34 1.08 -1.95
C ALA A 78 -8.84 1.06 -0.50
N LEU A 79 -8.55 2.11 0.29
CA LEU A 79 -9.03 2.22 1.67
C LEU A 79 -10.55 2.42 1.75
N ARG A 80 -11.15 3.23 0.87
CA ARG A 80 -12.61 3.40 0.82
C ARG A 80 -13.32 2.10 0.47
N GLU A 81 -12.83 1.41 -0.55
CA GLU A 81 -13.37 0.13 -1.00
C GLU A 81 -13.26 -0.93 0.10
N HIS A 82 -12.12 -0.99 0.80
CA HIS A 82 -11.95 -1.85 1.96
C HIS A 82 -12.93 -1.53 3.09
N ARG A 83 -13.16 -0.23 3.38
CA ARG A 83 -14.16 0.19 4.38
C ARG A 83 -15.57 -0.25 4.02
N ARG A 84 -15.94 -0.10 2.74
CA ARG A 84 -17.24 -0.55 2.22
C ARG A 84 -17.42 -2.06 2.42
N ASN A 85 -16.45 -2.86 1.98
CA ASN A 85 -16.50 -4.32 2.11
C ASN A 85 -16.55 -4.77 3.58
N GLN A 86 -15.82 -4.08 4.47
CA GLN A 86 -15.88 -4.37 5.91
C GLN A 86 -17.25 -4.05 6.51
N LEU A 87 -17.92 -2.98 6.08
CA LEU A 87 -19.28 -2.65 6.52
C LEU A 87 -20.28 -3.72 6.06
N GLU A 88 -20.13 -4.23 4.83
CA GLU A 88 -20.93 -5.35 4.33
C GLU A 88 -20.69 -6.62 5.15
N GLU A 89 -19.43 -6.95 5.45
CA GLU A 89 -19.08 -8.07 6.35
C GLU A 89 -19.69 -7.90 7.75
N ARG A 90 -19.72 -6.67 8.28
CA ARG A 90 -20.38 -6.36 9.55
C ARG A 90 -21.88 -6.64 9.52
N LEU A 91 -22.56 -6.27 8.43
CA LEU A 91 -23.98 -6.57 8.27
C LEU A 91 -24.23 -8.07 8.18
N VAL A 92 -23.39 -8.81 7.45
CA VAL A 92 -23.48 -10.27 7.30
C VAL A 92 -23.18 -10.99 8.63
N ALA A 93 -22.18 -10.54 9.38
CA ALA A 93 -21.80 -11.14 10.67
C ALA A 93 -22.85 -10.87 11.76
N GLY A 94 -23.58 -9.75 11.67
CA GLY A 94 -24.63 -9.40 12.61
C GLY A 94 -24.13 -9.44 14.07
N PRO A 95 -24.77 -10.21 14.97
CA PRO A 95 -24.35 -10.32 16.37
C PRO A 95 -22.94 -10.87 16.60
N LEU A 96 -22.35 -11.56 15.63
CA LEU A 96 -20.98 -12.10 15.74
C LEU A 96 -19.92 -11.03 15.51
N TRP A 97 -20.30 -9.85 15.01
CA TRP A 97 -19.36 -8.77 14.75
C TRP A 97 -18.76 -8.21 16.04
N GLN A 98 -17.43 -8.11 16.08
CA GLN A 98 -16.70 -7.49 17.16
C GLN A 98 -16.21 -6.10 16.75
N ASP A 99 -16.63 -5.07 17.48
CA ASP A 99 -16.28 -3.68 17.19
C ASP A 99 -14.87 -3.33 17.71
N SER A 100 -13.85 -3.85 17.02
CA SER A 100 -12.44 -3.63 17.38
C SER A 100 -11.89 -2.26 16.93
N GLY A 101 -12.63 -1.54 16.07
CA GLY A 101 -12.18 -0.29 15.45
C GLY A 101 -11.00 -0.44 14.46
N LEU A 102 -10.51 -1.66 14.22
CA LEU A 102 -9.39 -1.93 13.32
C LEU A 102 -9.79 -1.76 11.86
N VAL A 103 -8.87 -1.22 11.07
CA VAL A 103 -9.01 -1.14 9.61
C VAL A 103 -9.03 -2.54 9.02
N PHE A 104 -8.08 -3.40 9.42
CA PHE A 104 -7.96 -4.75 8.87
C PHE A 104 -8.31 -5.82 9.92
N THR A 105 -9.56 -6.28 9.86
CA THR A 105 -10.11 -7.32 10.75
C THR A 105 -10.24 -8.66 10.03
N THR A 106 -10.72 -9.70 10.70
CA THR A 106 -11.41 -10.85 10.08
C THR A 106 -12.80 -10.44 9.59
N THR A 107 -13.55 -11.38 9.01
CA THR A 107 -14.93 -11.18 8.56
C THR A 107 -15.93 -10.99 9.71
N ILE A 108 -15.50 -11.19 10.96
CA ILE A 108 -16.31 -10.98 12.17
C ILE A 108 -15.74 -9.85 13.05
N GLY A 109 -14.87 -9.00 12.51
CA GLY A 109 -14.36 -7.83 13.23
C GLY A 109 -13.19 -8.10 14.20
N THR A 110 -12.73 -9.36 14.33
CA THR A 110 -11.59 -9.69 15.21
C THR A 110 -10.23 -9.31 14.60
N PRO A 111 -9.17 -9.12 15.42
CA PRO A 111 -7.83 -8.87 14.91
C PRO A 111 -7.31 -10.01 14.02
N LEU A 112 -6.60 -9.65 12.95
CA LEU A 112 -5.97 -10.63 12.05
C LEU A 112 -4.70 -11.23 12.67
N ASP A 113 -4.53 -12.54 12.55
CA ASP A 113 -3.28 -13.21 12.89
C ASP A 113 -2.21 -12.96 11.80
N ALA A 114 -1.03 -12.48 12.22
CA ALA A 114 0.09 -12.19 11.32
C ALA A 114 0.49 -13.39 10.44
N THR A 115 0.44 -14.61 10.99
CA THR A 115 0.80 -15.86 10.30
C THR A 115 -0.16 -16.15 9.16
N ASN A 116 -1.47 -16.00 9.42
CA ASN A 116 -2.51 -16.25 8.42
C ASN A 116 -2.41 -15.26 7.26
N VAL A 117 -2.09 -13.99 7.55
CA VAL A 117 -1.95 -12.98 6.51
C VAL A 117 -0.67 -13.16 5.71
N VAL A 118 0.44 -13.61 6.32
CA VAL A 118 1.66 -13.98 5.58
C VAL A 118 1.41 -15.17 4.66
N ARG A 119 0.62 -16.16 5.10
CA ARG A 119 0.24 -17.29 4.25
C ARG A 119 -0.52 -16.82 3.01
N ARG A 120 -1.51 -15.94 3.17
CA ARG A 120 -2.25 -15.35 2.04
C ARG A 120 -1.34 -14.53 1.13
N TYR A 121 -0.44 -13.74 1.71
CA TYR A 121 0.55 -12.98 0.96
C TYR A 121 1.44 -13.86 0.07
N ARG A 122 1.94 -14.98 0.60
CA ARG A 122 2.72 -15.95 -0.17
C ARG A 122 1.93 -16.52 -1.35
N ALA A 123 0.66 -16.87 -1.14
CA ALA A 123 -0.19 -17.35 -2.22
C ALA A 123 -0.39 -16.29 -3.33
N ILE A 124 -0.46 -15.00 -2.98
CA ILE A 124 -0.52 -13.91 -3.97
C ILE A 124 0.79 -13.81 -4.76
N LEU A 125 1.95 -13.95 -4.10
CA LEU A 125 3.25 -13.95 -4.77
C LEU A 125 3.39 -15.12 -5.74
N ASP A 126 3.01 -16.32 -5.30
CA ASP A 126 3.07 -17.54 -6.10
C ASP A 126 2.18 -17.39 -7.36
N ARG A 127 0.95 -16.87 -7.20
CA ARG A 127 0.04 -16.59 -8.33
C ARG A 127 0.58 -15.52 -9.28
N ALA A 128 1.37 -14.58 -8.76
CA ALA A 128 2.02 -13.53 -9.53
C ALA A 128 3.32 -13.98 -10.21
N GLY A 129 3.79 -15.21 -9.97
CA GLY A 129 5.09 -15.69 -10.44
C GLY A 129 6.27 -14.92 -9.84
N LEU A 130 6.09 -14.32 -8.65
CA LEU A 130 7.12 -13.53 -7.98
C LEU A 130 7.95 -14.37 -7.01
N PRO A 131 9.23 -14.02 -6.78
CA PRO A 131 10.06 -14.71 -5.82
C PRO A 131 9.47 -14.60 -4.41
N ARG A 132 9.83 -15.57 -3.55
CA ARG A 132 9.41 -15.55 -2.16
C ARG A 132 10.07 -14.39 -1.42
N MET A 133 9.28 -13.37 -1.16
CA MET A 133 9.65 -12.19 -0.37
C MET A 133 8.91 -12.19 0.96
N ARG A 134 9.54 -11.64 2.00
CA ARG A 134 8.94 -11.42 3.32
C ARG A 134 7.96 -10.25 3.23
N TYR A 135 7.01 -10.18 4.16
CA TYR A 135 6.09 -9.03 4.23
C TYR A 135 6.86 -7.72 4.49
N HIS A 136 7.95 -7.79 5.26
CA HIS A 136 8.80 -6.63 5.54
C HIS A 136 9.49 -6.08 4.29
N ASP A 137 9.64 -6.88 3.23
CA ASP A 137 10.26 -6.44 1.99
C ASP A 137 9.39 -5.41 1.25
N LEU A 138 8.09 -5.32 1.56
CA LEU A 138 7.23 -4.23 1.07
C LEU A 138 7.66 -2.87 1.61
N ARG A 139 8.12 -2.83 2.86
CA ARG A 139 8.68 -1.61 3.46
C ARG A 139 10.03 -1.26 2.83
N HIS A 140 10.87 -2.25 2.57
CA HIS A 140 12.11 -2.01 1.83
C HIS A 140 11.84 -1.50 0.42
N ALA A 141 10.86 -2.06 -0.28
CA ALA A 141 10.42 -1.57 -1.58
C ALA A 141 9.93 -0.11 -1.51
N CYS A 142 9.14 0.26 -0.49
CA CYS A 142 8.75 1.66 -0.25
C CYS A 142 9.97 2.58 -0.15
N ALA A 143 10.95 2.21 0.68
CA ALA A 143 12.21 2.94 0.84
C ALA A 143 12.96 3.11 -0.49
N SER A 144 13.12 2.03 -1.26
CA SER A 144 13.79 2.06 -2.56
C SER A 144 13.05 2.94 -3.57
N LEU A 145 11.71 2.92 -3.57
CA LEU A 145 10.89 3.76 -4.45
C LEU A 145 11.05 5.25 -4.12
N LEU A 146 11.01 5.60 -2.84
CA LEU A 146 11.20 6.98 -2.38
C LEU A 146 12.61 7.50 -2.72
N LEU A 147 13.63 6.65 -2.51
CA LEU A 147 15.00 6.99 -2.86
C LEU A 147 15.15 7.20 -4.37
N ALA A 148 14.58 6.31 -5.19
CA ALA A 148 14.58 6.42 -6.65
C ALA A 148 13.91 7.70 -7.17
N GLN A 149 13.03 8.30 -6.35
CA GLN A 149 12.34 9.55 -6.64
C GLN A 149 13.11 10.77 -6.14
N GLY A 150 14.31 10.58 -5.58
CA GLY A 150 15.15 11.66 -5.08
C GLY A 150 14.72 12.21 -3.72
N VAL A 151 13.87 11.48 -2.98
CA VAL A 151 13.56 11.84 -1.59
C VAL A 151 14.81 11.64 -0.74
N GLU A 152 15.10 12.64 0.09
CA GLU A 152 16.29 12.63 0.92
C GLU A 152 16.21 11.56 2.01
N LEU A 153 17.36 10.94 2.33
CA LEU A 153 17.43 9.77 3.19
C LEU A 153 16.85 10.00 4.59
N ARG A 154 17.15 11.15 5.22
CA ARG A 154 16.59 11.50 6.53
C ARG A 154 15.08 11.63 6.46
N THR A 155 14.51 12.23 5.41
CA THR A 155 13.06 12.25 5.21
C THR A 155 12.48 10.83 5.09
N ILE A 156 13.12 9.93 4.34
CA ILE A 156 12.70 8.52 4.25
C ILE A 156 12.74 7.84 5.63
N MET A 157 13.75 8.12 6.43
CA MET A 157 13.86 7.57 7.79
C MET A 157 12.72 8.05 8.70
N GLU A 158 12.33 9.32 8.60
CA GLU A 158 11.19 9.90 9.33
C GLU A 158 9.87 9.24 8.90
N ILE A 159 9.64 9.07 7.60
CA ILE A 159 8.46 8.39 7.03
C ILE A 159 8.37 6.93 7.50
N LEU A 160 9.50 6.23 7.55
CA LEU A 160 9.50 4.83 7.98
C LEU A 160 9.45 4.71 9.51
N GLY A 161 9.87 5.71 10.27
CA GLY A 161 9.84 5.68 11.74
C GLY A 161 10.92 4.79 12.36
N HIS A 162 12.09 4.69 11.72
CA HIS A 162 13.22 3.88 12.19
C HIS A 162 14.28 4.73 12.90
N SER A 163 14.72 4.26 14.07
CA SER A 163 15.90 4.74 14.82
C SER A 163 17.17 3.89 14.61
N GLN A 164 17.12 2.79 13.84
CA GLN A 164 18.31 1.99 13.51
C GLN A 164 18.39 1.62 12.02
N LEU A 165 19.49 2.07 11.42
CA LEU A 165 19.94 1.90 10.04
C LEU A 165 20.38 0.47 9.67
N SER A 166 20.39 -0.48 10.61
CA SER A 166 21.16 -1.73 10.45
C SER A 166 20.62 -2.69 9.38
N THR A 167 19.36 -2.56 8.95
CA THR A 167 18.81 -3.33 7.81
C THR A 167 18.64 -2.46 6.54
N THR A 168 18.96 -1.18 6.64
CA THR A 168 18.70 -0.15 5.61
C THR A 168 20.00 0.18 4.86
N ALA A 169 21.15 0.24 5.55
CA ALA A 169 22.42 0.63 4.92
C ALA A 169 22.87 -0.29 3.75
N GLU A 170 22.73 -1.61 3.86
CA GLU A 170 23.14 -2.56 2.81
C GLU A 170 22.34 -2.40 1.50
N VAL A 171 21.02 -2.19 1.60
CA VAL A 171 20.17 -1.99 0.42
C VAL A 171 20.45 -0.63 -0.22
N TYR A 172 20.78 0.38 0.58
CA TYR A 172 20.99 1.75 0.09
C TYR A 172 22.37 1.93 -0.54
N ALA A 173 23.39 1.23 -0.04
CA ALA A 173 24.73 1.21 -0.64
C ALA A 173 24.72 0.75 -2.11
N TYR A 174 23.79 -0.14 -2.47
CA TYR A 174 23.64 -0.62 -3.86
C TYR A 174 22.86 0.35 -4.75
N VAL A 175 21.87 1.06 -4.19
CA VAL A 175 20.92 1.88 -4.97
C VAL A 175 21.41 3.33 -5.14
N LEU A 176 22.17 3.87 -4.18
CA LEU A 176 22.71 5.24 -4.22
C LEU A 176 23.60 5.55 -5.44
N PRO A 177 24.52 4.66 -5.87
CA PRO A 177 25.33 4.90 -7.07
C PRO A 177 24.49 4.95 -8.37
N ALA A 178 23.36 4.24 -8.42
CA ALA A 178 22.53 4.13 -9.62
C ALA A 178 21.58 5.34 -9.83
N LEU A 179 21.43 6.22 -8.83
CA LEU A 179 20.42 7.29 -8.82
C LEU A 179 21.00 8.72 -8.90
N GLN A 180 22.31 8.86 -9.07
CA GLN A 180 22.96 10.16 -9.25
C GLN A 180 22.57 10.77 -10.62
N GLY A 181 21.43 11.47 -10.66
CA GLY A 181 20.94 12.21 -11.84
C GLY A 181 19.49 12.72 -11.78
N GLY A 182 18.71 12.36 -10.76
CA GLY A 182 17.27 12.70 -10.68
C GLY A 182 16.93 14.01 -9.96
N ARG A 183 15.95 14.75 -10.50
CA ARG A 183 15.36 15.97 -9.91
C ARG A 183 14.56 15.66 -8.63
N ARG A 184 14.74 16.49 -7.59
CA ARG A 184 14.03 16.41 -6.30
C ARG A 184 12.56 16.81 -6.43
N GLU A 185 11.65 15.99 -5.93
CA GLU A 185 10.18 16.21 -5.97
C GLU A 185 9.53 15.90 -4.60
N PRO A 186 8.41 16.54 -4.25
CA PRO A 186 7.71 16.29 -2.98
C PRO A 186 7.01 14.92 -2.94
N TYR A 187 7.04 14.31 -1.74
CA TYR A 187 6.62 12.93 -1.39
C TYR A 187 5.28 12.46 -2.00
N GLY A 188 4.26 13.33 -2.05
CA GLY A 188 2.91 12.96 -2.53
C GLY A 188 2.82 12.71 -4.04
N GLY A 189 3.49 13.53 -4.86
CA GLY A 189 3.39 13.41 -6.32
C GLY A 189 4.19 12.23 -6.90
N ALA A 190 5.15 11.72 -6.14
CA ALA A 190 6.11 10.75 -6.64
C ALA A 190 5.56 9.31 -6.61
N LEU A 191 4.90 8.89 -5.53
CA LEU A 191 4.20 7.59 -5.43
C LEU A 191 2.99 7.51 -6.38
N ASP A 192 2.22 8.60 -6.51
CA ASP A 192 1.06 8.65 -7.40
C ASP A 192 1.44 8.44 -8.88
N ARG A 193 2.53 9.06 -9.35
CA ARG A 193 3.00 8.89 -10.74
C ARG A 193 3.35 7.44 -11.07
N GLN A 194 3.89 6.70 -10.11
CA GLN A 194 4.34 5.33 -10.33
C GLN A 194 3.18 4.33 -10.26
N LEU A 195 2.26 4.52 -9.31
CA LEU A 195 1.01 3.75 -9.28
C LEU A 195 0.12 4.04 -10.50
N ALA A 196 0.09 5.28 -10.99
CA ALA A 196 -0.59 5.63 -12.24
C ALA A 196 0.07 4.97 -13.47
N ARG A 197 1.41 4.92 -13.54
CA ARG A 197 2.13 4.19 -14.61
C ARG A 197 1.87 2.68 -14.59
N PHE A 198 1.74 2.08 -13.40
CA PHE A 198 1.38 0.67 -13.26
C PHE A 198 -0.12 0.39 -13.44
N GLY A 199 -0.99 1.39 -13.26
CA GLY A 199 -2.43 1.31 -13.53
C GLY A 199 -2.80 1.52 -15.01
N CYS A 200 -1.96 2.21 -15.79
CA CYS A 200 -2.21 2.50 -17.21
C CYS A 200 -1.80 1.39 -18.19
N SER A 201 -1.17 0.30 -17.75
CA SER A 201 -0.67 -0.74 -18.67
C SER A 201 -1.74 -1.67 -19.24
N ASN A 202 -3.01 -1.60 -18.80
CA ASN A 202 -4.10 -2.39 -19.39
C ASN A 202 -5.30 -1.50 -19.74
N GLY A 203 -5.32 -0.98 -20.97
CA GLY A 203 -6.50 -0.30 -21.50
C GLY A 203 -6.33 0.55 -22.76
N CYS A 204 -5.12 0.78 -23.26
CA CYS A 204 -4.96 1.46 -24.56
C CYS A 204 -5.16 0.46 -25.70
N SER A 205 -6.43 0.08 -25.94
CA SER A 205 -6.81 -0.58 -27.18
C SER A 205 -6.30 0.30 -28.33
N ARG A 206 -5.49 -0.30 -29.20
CA ARG A 206 -5.13 0.27 -30.49
C ARG A 206 -6.44 0.63 -31.19
N ARG A 207 -6.80 1.92 -31.23
CA ARG A 207 -7.78 2.43 -32.18
C ARG A 207 -7.24 2.12 -33.57
N GLN A 208 -7.77 1.07 -34.17
CA GLN A 208 -7.65 0.82 -35.60
C GLN A 208 -8.16 2.07 -36.33
N LYS A 209 -7.31 2.66 -37.18
CA LYS A 209 -7.73 3.69 -38.12
C LYS A 209 -8.87 3.11 -38.98
N PRO A 210 -10.01 3.78 -39.12
CA PRO A 210 -11.01 3.34 -40.09
C PRO A 210 -10.43 3.49 -41.50
N ARG A 211 -10.50 2.39 -42.26
CA ARG A 211 -10.19 2.35 -43.69
C ARG A 211 -11.11 3.35 -44.42
N SER A 212 -10.53 4.31 -45.12
CA SER A 212 -11.25 5.16 -46.06
C SER A 212 -11.72 4.32 -47.24
N SER A 213 -13.03 4.15 -47.37
CA SER A 213 -13.68 3.66 -48.58
C SER A 213 -15.01 4.38 -48.76
N ARG A 214 -15.15 5.03 -49.93
CA ARG A 214 -16.33 5.58 -50.64
C ARG A 214 -15.84 6.82 -51.42
N THR A 215 -15.45 6.71 -52.69
CA THR A 215 -16.31 6.63 -53.90
C THR A 215 -17.60 7.44 -53.81
N GLY A 216 -17.70 8.47 -54.66
CA GLY A 216 -18.97 8.86 -55.30
C GLY A 216 -19.38 10.33 -55.21
N ALA A 217 -19.38 11.00 -56.38
CA ALA A 217 -20.16 12.19 -56.79
C ALA A 217 -19.81 13.54 -56.12
N SER A 218 -19.77 14.69 -56.79
CA SER A 218 -20.31 15.13 -58.08
C SER A 218 -19.57 16.40 -58.52
N HIS A 219 -19.27 16.48 -59.82
CA HIS A 219 -18.71 17.64 -60.52
C HIS A 219 -19.87 18.48 -61.10
N PHE A 220 -19.80 19.81 -61.01
CA PHE A 220 -20.38 20.89 -61.85
C PHE A 220 -20.34 22.20 -61.00
N PRO A 221 -20.26 23.41 -61.58
CA PRO A 221 -20.65 23.82 -62.93
C PRO A 221 -19.54 23.81 -63.98
#